data_AF-V4HDI0-F1
#
_entry.id   AF-V4HDI0-F1
#
_cell.length_a   1.000
_cell.length_b   1.000
_cell.length_c   1.000
_cell.angle_alpha   90.00
_cell.angle_beta   90.00
_cell.angle_gamma   90.00
#
_symmetry.space_group_name_H-M   'P 1'
#
loop_
_entity.id
_entity.type
_entity.pdbx_description
1 polymer ?
#
loop_
_entity_poly.entity_id
_entity_poly.type
_entity_poly.pdbx_seq_one_letter_code
_entity_poly.pdbx_strand_id
1 'polypeptide(L)'
;MKKQLVCIGFVALSFFTQAVYASLMISPTRVVFDERQRTAKVFLINNGSEAKTYRLGWKEKRALPFGGYQDLQSEQVGPWKLSHLMRMTPRQVHLAPGERQAVKLALRRKQGMSAGEYRSHLLFQALPTEQLDNSEAIGISLNMILSYSIPVIYRKDVVAPEVRIMATKLSTDLNGNTVIAIDLQRSGSASALGKLQAHWQPKGAKEWQVVATANNYAIYPEVTNASVELNILAGKVLKGGGQLRVTYTGQEEYRNLIFSQRTFDIAN
;
A
#
# COMPACT_ATOMS: atom_id res chain seq x y z
N MET A 1 7.06 17.88 53.15
CA MET A 1 5.83 17.27 52.60
C MET A 1 5.44 17.76 51.18
N LYS A 2 5.96 18.89 50.66
CA LYS A 2 5.65 19.37 49.29
C LYS A 2 6.40 18.67 48.13
N LYS A 3 7.50 17.95 48.40
CA LYS A 3 8.30 17.28 47.35
C LYS A 3 7.82 15.86 46.99
N GLN A 4 6.99 15.22 47.83
CA GLN A 4 6.44 13.88 47.55
C GLN A 4 5.15 13.92 46.72
N LEU A 5 4.41 15.03 46.74
CA LEU A 5 3.21 15.19 45.88
C LEU A 5 3.56 15.43 44.40
N VAL A 6 4.75 15.95 44.09
CA VAL A 6 5.15 16.24 42.69
C VAL A 6 5.47 14.94 41.92
N CYS A 7 5.97 13.90 42.59
CA CYS A 7 6.24 12.61 41.95
C CYS A 7 4.96 11.80 41.65
N ILE A 8 3.87 12.02 42.39
CA ILE A 8 2.60 11.30 42.16
C ILE A 8 1.85 11.88 40.96
N GLY A 9 1.98 13.19 40.70
CA GLY A 9 1.37 13.84 39.53
C GLY A 9 2.02 13.47 38.19
N PHE A 10 3.31 13.11 38.18
CA PHE A 10 4.04 12.79 36.93
C PHE A 10 3.86 11.34 36.47
N VAL A 11 3.48 10.41 37.37
CA VAL A 11 3.22 9.00 37.03
C VAL A 11 1.82 8.80 36.45
N ALA A 12 0.84 9.65 36.80
CA ALA A 12 -0.54 9.53 36.33
C ALA A 12 -0.75 9.96 34.86
N LEU A 13 0.20 10.68 34.25
CA LEU A 13 0.06 11.18 32.87
C LEU A 13 0.64 10.23 31.80
N SER A 14 1.24 9.11 32.19
CA SER A 14 1.93 8.18 31.27
C SER A 14 1.09 6.99 30.78
N PHE A 15 -0.20 6.90 31.13
CA PHE A 15 -1.02 5.70 30.85
C PHE A 15 -2.16 5.88 29.84
N PHE A 16 -2.32 7.05 29.21
CA PHE A 16 -3.29 7.22 28.12
C PHE A 16 -2.63 7.08 26.75
N THR A 17 -1.95 5.95 26.52
CA THR A 17 -1.78 5.48 25.14
C THR A 17 -3.11 4.88 24.71
N GLN A 18 -3.98 5.68 24.08
CA GLN A 18 -5.09 5.10 23.35
C GLN A 18 -4.49 4.32 22.18
N ALA A 19 -4.39 3.00 22.35
CA ALA A 19 -4.06 2.11 21.26
C ALA A 19 -5.20 2.21 20.24
N VAL A 20 -4.93 2.89 19.13
CA VAL A 20 -5.80 2.86 17.96
C VAL A 20 -5.67 1.46 17.39
N TYR A 21 -6.56 0.56 17.80
CA TYR A 21 -6.63 -0.78 17.24
C TYR A 21 -7.26 -0.70 15.86
N ALA A 22 -6.51 -1.10 14.83
CA ALA A 22 -7.07 -1.32 13.51
C ALA A 22 -8.17 -2.38 13.61
N SER A 23 -9.44 -1.98 13.46
CA SER A 23 -10.57 -2.88 13.71
C SER A 23 -10.69 -4.06 12.72
N LEU A 24 -10.00 -4.01 11.58
CA LEU A 24 -10.03 -5.08 10.58
C LEU A 24 -8.62 -5.39 10.07
N MET A 25 -8.23 -6.65 10.15
CA MET A 25 -7.05 -7.18 9.47
C MET A 25 -7.48 -7.90 8.19
N ILE A 26 -6.82 -7.59 7.07
CA ILE A 26 -7.05 -8.20 5.76
C ILE A 26 -5.76 -8.90 5.33
N SER A 27 -5.84 -10.20 5.00
CA SER A 27 -4.68 -10.97 4.56
C SER A 27 -5.01 -11.95 3.43
N PRO A 28 -4.27 -11.94 2.30
CA PRO A 28 -3.18 -11.02 1.97
C PRO A 28 -3.69 -9.62 1.60
N THR A 29 -2.79 -8.64 1.56
CA THR A 29 -3.08 -7.25 1.12
C THR A 29 -3.00 -7.06 -0.39
N ARG A 30 -2.67 -8.13 -1.13
CA ARG A 30 -2.62 -8.19 -2.59
C ARG A 30 -2.84 -9.64 -3.03
N VAL A 31 -3.60 -9.85 -4.10
CA VAL A 31 -3.84 -11.17 -4.68
C VAL A 31 -3.36 -11.18 -6.12
N VAL A 32 -2.52 -12.14 -6.49
CA VAL A 32 -2.10 -12.36 -7.87
C VAL A 32 -2.47 -13.77 -8.27
N PHE A 33 -3.23 -13.91 -9.34
CA PHE A 33 -3.47 -15.16 -10.01
C PHE A 33 -2.42 -15.33 -11.11
N ASP A 34 -1.57 -16.35 -10.95
CA ASP A 34 -0.73 -16.84 -12.04
C ASP A 34 -1.54 -17.70 -13.04
N GLU A 35 -0.90 -18.24 -14.07
CA GLU A 35 -1.56 -19.02 -15.11
C GLU A 35 -2.18 -20.35 -14.63
N ARG A 36 -1.75 -20.89 -13.49
CA ARG A 36 -2.27 -22.17 -12.98
C ARG A 36 -3.40 -21.92 -11.97
N GLN A 37 -3.30 -20.84 -11.20
CA GLN A 37 -4.25 -20.53 -10.15
C GLN A 37 -5.62 -20.10 -10.70
N ARG A 38 -6.68 -20.68 -10.13
CA ARG A 38 -8.09 -20.32 -10.41
C ARG A 38 -8.84 -19.85 -9.17
N THR A 39 -8.29 -20.07 -7.98
CA THR A 39 -8.92 -19.66 -6.73
C THR A 39 -7.91 -19.08 -5.77
N ALA A 40 -8.33 -18.08 -5.00
CA ALA A 40 -7.58 -17.51 -3.89
C ALA A 40 -8.51 -17.31 -2.69
N LYS A 41 -7.93 -17.17 -1.49
CA LYS A 41 -8.66 -16.80 -0.28
C LYS A 41 -8.09 -15.50 0.26
N VAL A 42 -8.98 -14.59 0.66
CA VAL A 42 -8.64 -13.41 1.45
C VAL A 42 -9.32 -13.55 2.79
N PHE A 43 -8.57 -13.45 3.87
CA PHE A 43 -9.06 -13.54 5.23
C PHE A 43 -9.33 -12.16 5.78
N LEU A 44 -10.50 -11.99 6.39
CA LEU A 44 -10.85 -10.85 7.21
C LEU A 44 -10.86 -11.30 8.66
N ILE A 45 -10.21 -10.55 9.53
CA ILE A 45 -10.18 -10.81 10.97
C ILE A 45 -10.56 -9.52 11.68
N ASN A 46 -11.59 -9.57 12.53
CA ASN A 46 -11.99 -8.42 13.32
C ASN A 46 -11.09 -8.33 14.56
N ASN A 47 -10.12 -7.41 14.53
CA ASN A 47 -9.23 -7.16 15.66
C ASN A 47 -9.81 -6.12 16.65
N GLY A 48 -11.04 -5.65 16.40
CA GLY A 48 -11.76 -4.75 17.31
C GLY A 48 -12.50 -5.51 18.41
N SER A 49 -13.08 -4.74 19.33
CA SER A 49 -13.88 -5.22 20.47
C SER A 49 -15.38 -5.33 20.18
N GLU A 50 -15.84 -4.87 19.02
CA GLU A 50 -17.26 -4.85 18.63
C GLU A 50 -17.48 -5.68 17.37
N ALA A 51 -18.66 -6.28 17.24
CA ALA A 51 -19.05 -6.97 16.02
C ALA A 51 -19.21 -5.98 14.86
N LYS A 52 -18.71 -6.36 13.68
CA LYS A 52 -18.78 -5.51 12.48
C LYS A 52 -19.24 -6.29 11.26
N THR A 53 -20.03 -5.65 10.42
CA THR A 53 -20.46 -6.20 9.14
C THR A 53 -19.77 -5.46 8.00
N TYR A 54 -19.22 -6.20 7.05
CA TYR A 54 -18.57 -5.67 5.87
C TYR A 54 -19.32 -6.12 4.61
N ARG A 55 -19.66 -5.16 3.74
CA ARG A 55 -20.11 -5.42 2.38
C ARG A 55 -18.91 -5.42 1.44
N LEU A 56 -18.85 -6.45 0.61
CA LEU A 56 -17.75 -6.64 -0.32
C LEU A 56 -18.19 -6.25 -1.73
N GLY A 57 -17.28 -5.62 -2.47
CA GLY A 57 -17.53 -5.18 -3.85
C GLY A 57 -16.26 -5.10 -4.67
N TRP A 58 -16.40 -4.61 -5.90
CA TRP A 58 -15.27 -4.29 -6.77
C TRP A 58 -15.22 -2.78 -6.99
N LYS A 59 -14.02 -2.22 -7.01
CA LYS A 59 -13.75 -0.87 -7.52
C LYS A 59 -12.66 -0.92 -8.58
N GLU A 60 -12.88 -0.15 -9.63
CA GLU A 60 -11.88 0.07 -10.66
C GLU A 60 -11.11 1.34 -10.34
N LYS A 61 -9.78 1.24 -10.34
CA LYS A 61 -8.91 2.34 -9.97
C LYS A 61 -7.73 2.41 -10.92
N ARG A 62 -7.32 3.63 -11.24
CA ARG A 62 -6.09 3.92 -11.98
C ARG A 62 -5.00 4.35 -11.01
N ALA A 63 -3.81 3.78 -11.15
CA ALA A 63 -2.66 4.21 -10.38
C ALA A 63 -2.14 5.56 -10.90
N LEU A 64 -1.65 6.40 -9.99
CA LEU A 64 -1.10 7.72 -10.34
C LEU A 64 0.43 7.68 -10.38
N PRO A 65 1.08 8.51 -11.21
CA PRO A 65 2.55 8.57 -11.31
C PRO A 65 3.28 8.84 -10.00
N PHE A 66 2.67 9.63 -9.11
CA PHE A 66 3.20 10.02 -7.80
C PHE A 66 2.75 9.09 -6.65
N GLY A 67 2.19 7.92 -6.99
CA GLY A 67 1.58 7.01 -6.03
C GLY A 67 0.13 7.32 -5.72
N GLY A 68 -0.54 6.39 -5.03
CA GLY A 68 -1.98 6.45 -4.80
C GLY A 68 -2.80 6.03 -6.02
N TYR A 69 -4.12 6.26 -5.91
CA TYR A 69 -5.09 5.82 -6.90
C TYR A 69 -6.19 6.86 -7.12
N GLN A 70 -6.71 6.87 -8.34
CA GLN A 70 -7.96 7.53 -8.70
C GLN A 70 -9.05 6.48 -8.95
N ASP A 71 -10.23 6.66 -8.34
CA ASP A 71 -11.41 5.85 -8.66
C ASP A 71 -11.90 6.17 -10.07
N LEU A 72 -12.21 5.12 -10.86
CA LEU A 72 -12.68 5.27 -12.22
C LEU A 72 -14.21 5.21 -12.29
N GLN A 73 -14.79 6.09 -13.09
CA GLN A 73 -16.19 6.02 -13.52
C GLN A 73 -16.36 4.97 -14.61
N SER A 74 -17.59 4.49 -14.80
CA SER A 74 -17.92 3.37 -15.69
C SER A 74 -17.40 3.55 -17.12
N GLU A 75 -17.40 4.79 -17.63
CA GLU A 75 -16.99 5.15 -18.98
C GLU A 75 -15.47 5.12 -19.16
N GLN A 76 -14.71 5.18 -18.06
CA GLN A 76 -13.25 5.18 -18.04
C GLN A 76 -12.66 3.78 -17.88
N VAL A 77 -13.51 2.77 -17.61
CA VAL A 77 -13.08 1.40 -17.35
C VAL A 77 -12.85 0.66 -18.67
N GLY A 78 -11.60 0.23 -18.88
CA GLY A 78 -11.22 -0.52 -20.07
C GLY A 78 -11.44 -2.04 -19.98
N PRO A 79 -11.10 -2.78 -21.05
CA PRO A 79 -11.25 -4.24 -21.11
C PRO A 79 -10.31 -4.99 -20.15
N TRP A 80 -9.30 -4.31 -19.61
CA TRP A 80 -8.34 -4.82 -18.62
C TRP A 80 -8.93 -4.99 -17.21
N LYS A 81 -10.18 -4.59 -16.96
CA LYS A 81 -10.84 -4.79 -15.66
C LYS A 81 -10.95 -6.27 -15.31
N LEU A 82 -10.52 -6.67 -14.12
CA LEU A 82 -10.54 -8.06 -13.69
C LEU A 82 -11.90 -8.50 -13.13
N SER A 83 -12.66 -7.58 -12.54
CA SER A 83 -13.91 -7.85 -11.81
C SER A 83 -14.93 -8.69 -12.59
N HIS A 84 -15.02 -8.50 -13.91
CA HIS A 84 -15.94 -9.24 -14.77
C HIS A 84 -15.57 -10.73 -14.96
N LEU A 85 -14.34 -11.11 -14.62
CA LEU A 85 -13.83 -12.48 -14.65
C LEU A 85 -13.86 -13.12 -13.26
N MET A 86 -14.25 -12.38 -12.22
CA MET A 86 -14.11 -12.82 -10.84
C MET A 86 -15.47 -13.14 -10.22
N ARG A 87 -15.55 -14.32 -9.59
CA ARG A 87 -16.61 -14.64 -8.63
C ARG A 87 -16.05 -14.50 -7.22
N MET A 88 -16.76 -13.76 -6.39
CA MET A 88 -16.43 -13.55 -4.98
C MET A 88 -17.54 -14.13 -4.10
N THR A 89 -17.16 -14.83 -3.03
CA THR A 89 -18.12 -15.39 -2.06
C THR A 89 -17.49 -15.44 -0.66
N PRO A 90 -18.20 -14.99 0.39
CA PRO A 90 -19.52 -14.31 0.34
C PRO A 90 -19.39 -12.85 -0.14
N ARG A 91 -20.53 -12.18 -0.35
CA ARG A 91 -20.59 -10.74 -0.68
C ARG A 91 -20.76 -9.83 0.54
N GLN A 92 -21.07 -10.43 1.69
CA GLN A 92 -21.17 -9.76 2.97
C GLN A 92 -20.61 -10.69 4.04
N VAL A 93 -19.93 -10.11 5.01
CA VAL A 93 -19.32 -10.85 6.11
C VAL A 93 -19.68 -10.14 7.41
N HIS A 94 -20.26 -10.87 8.35
CA HIS A 94 -20.40 -10.44 9.74
C HIS A 94 -19.25 -11.05 10.53
N LEU A 95 -18.61 -10.27 11.40
CA LEU A 95 -17.49 -10.71 12.24
C LEU A 95 -17.71 -10.27 13.68
N ALA A 96 -17.86 -11.23 14.59
CA ALA A 96 -17.69 -11.00 16.02
C ALA A 96 -16.22 -10.60 16.35
N PRO A 97 -15.95 -10.04 17.54
CA PRO A 97 -14.59 -9.76 17.98
C PRO A 97 -13.68 -11.00 17.90
N GLY A 98 -12.51 -10.86 17.26
CA GLY A 98 -11.56 -11.95 17.02
C GLY A 98 -11.97 -12.94 15.92
N GLU A 99 -13.17 -12.83 15.35
CA GLU A 99 -13.65 -13.77 14.33
C GLU A 99 -12.87 -13.60 13.02
N ARG A 100 -12.57 -14.75 12.41
CA ARG A 100 -11.89 -14.86 11.11
C ARG A 100 -12.84 -15.44 10.08
N GLN A 101 -13.06 -14.71 8.99
CA GLN A 101 -13.79 -15.21 7.81
C GLN A 101 -12.92 -15.24 6.56
N ALA A 102 -13.11 -16.28 5.74
CA ALA A 102 -12.48 -16.38 4.43
C ALA A 102 -13.44 -15.92 3.31
N VAL A 103 -12.93 -15.06 2.43
CA VAL A 103 -13.55 -14.68 1.15
C VAL A 103 -12.86 -15.45 0.05
N LYS A 104 -13.61 -16.30 -0.64
CA LYS A 104 -13.14 -17.05 -1.79
C LYS A 104 -13.27 -16.19 -3.04
N LEU A 105 -12.16 -16.04 -3.74
CA LEU A 105 -12.06 -15.44 -5.06
C LEU A 105 -11.87 -16.57 -6.07
N ALA A 106 -12.69 -16.61 -7.12
CA ALA A 106 -12.59 -17.59 -8.19
C ALA A 106 -12.53 -16.89 -9.56
N LEU A 107 -11.44 -17.14 -10.29
CA LEU A 107 -11.16 -16.60 -11.61
C LEU A 107 -11.81 -17.48 -12.69
N ARG A 108 -12.65 -16.87 -13.52
CA ARG A 108 -13.30 -17.47 -14.70
C ARG A 108 -12.69 -16.88 -15.97
N ARG A 109 -11.71 -17.59 -16.52
CA ARG A 109 -11.06 -17.20 -17.78
C ARG A 109 -12.00 -17.40 -18.95
N LYS A 110 -11.88 -16.54 -19.95
CA LYS A 110 -12.59 -16.65 -21.22
C LYS A 110 -11.61 -17.01 -22.33
N GLN A 111 -12.10 -17.69 -23.37
CA GLN A 111 -11.32 -17.85 -24.59
C GLN A 111 -11.15 -16.48 -25.28
N GLY A 112 -10.06 -16.30 -26.03
CA GLY A 112 -9.78 -15.06 -26.75
C GLY A 112 -9.35 -13.87 -25.88
N MET A 113 -9.02 -14.09 -24.60
CA MET A 113 -8.43 -13.02 -23.78
C MET A 113 -7.07 -12.60 -24.32
N SER A 114 -6.86 -11.29 -24.44
CA SER A 114 -5.57 -10.72 -24.81
C SER A 114 -4.50 -11.01 -23.75
N ALA A 115 -3.24 -11.06 -24.17
CA ALA A 115 -2.10 -11.06 -23.26
C ALA A 115 -2.07 -9.74 -22.47
N GLY A 116 -1.64 -9.80 -21.21
CA GLY A 116 -1.52 -8.63 -20.35
C GLY A 116 -1.94 -8.87 -18.90
N GLU A 117 -1.83 -7.79 -18.13
CA GLU A 117 -2.27 -7.73 -16.76
C GLU A 117 -3.70 -7.18 -16.66
N TYR A 118 -4.58 -7.94 -16.01
CA TYR A 118 -5.93 -7.54 -15.66
C TYR A 118 -5.97 -7.20 -14.17
N ARG A 119 -6.58 -6.08 -13.81
CA ARG A 119 -6.61 -5.61 -12.43
C ARG A 119 -7.93 -4.96 -12.05
N SER A 120 -8.38 -5.26 -10.84
CA SER A 120 -9.49 -4.61 -10.13
C SER A 120 -9.17 -4.58 -8.63
N HIS A 121 -9.91 -3.80 -7.86
CA HIS A 121 -9.70 -3.71 -6.41
C HIS A 121 -10.89 -4.32 -5.67
N LEU A 122 -10.59 -5.29 -4.81
CA LEU A 122 -11.58 -5.86 -3.92
C LEU A 122 -11.84 -4.87 -2.78
N LEU A 123 -13.06 -4.35 -2.69
CA LEU A 123 -13.52 -3.40 -1.70
C LEU A 123 -14.15 -4.12 -0.51
N PHE A 124 -13.82 -3.68 0.70
CA PHE A 124 -14.45 -4.04 1.96
C PHE A 124 -14.99 -2.77 2.61
N GLN A 125 -16.30 -2.59 2.60
CA GLN A 125 -16.95 -1.42 3.16
C GLN A 125 -17.67 -1.81 4.44
N ALA A 126 -17.32 -1.19 5.56
CA ALA A 126 -18.07 -1.37 6.80
C ALA A 126 -19.51 -0.90 6.59
N LEU A 127 -20.47 -1.64 7.11
CA LEU A 127 -21.83 -1.16 7.24
C LEU A 127 -21.95 -0.41 8.57
N PRO A 128 -22.70 0.71 8.62
CA PRO A 128 -23.00 1.37 9.88
C PRO A 128 -23.62 0.37 10.85
N THR A 129 -23.10 0.33 12.07
CA THR A 129 -23.81 -0.26 13.20
C THR A 129 -24.77 0.82 13.69
N GLU A 130 -26.08 0.56 13.73
CA GLU A 130 -27.03 1.55 14.24
C GLU A 130 -26.69 1.85 15.70
N GLN A 131 -26.13 3.02 15.96
CA GLN A 131 -26.14 3.63 17.29
C GLN A 131 -27.41 4.49 17.35
N LEU A 132 -28.43 3.98 18.03
CA LEU A 132 -29.61 4.76 18.40
C LEU A 132 -29.19 5.78 19.46
N ASP A 133 -28.64 6.91 19.04
CA ASP A 133 -28.42 8.06 19.92
C ASP A 133 -29.76 8.76 20.17
N ASN A 134 -30.52 8.27 21.15
CA ASN A 134 -31.67 8.96 21.73
C ASN A 134 -31.19 10.08 22.68
N SER A 135 -30.42 11.05 22.19
CA SER A 135 -30.08 12.24 22.98
C SER A 135 -30.66 13.49 22.35
N GLU A 136 -31.55 14.18 23.07
CA GLU A 136 -32.17 15.46 22.71
C GLU A 136 -31.20 16.66 22.84
N ALA A 137 -29.89 16.41 22.74
CA ALA A 137 -28.87 17.45 22.81
C ALA A 137 -28.51 17.93 21.39
N ILE A 138 -28.44 19.24 21.19
CA ILE A 138 -27.87 19.83 19.96
C ILE A 138 -26.37 19.49 19.96
N GLY A 139 -26.01 18.43 19.26
CA GLY A 139 -24.64 17.95 19.09
C GLY A 139 -24.37 17.60 17.63
N ILE A 140 -23.14 17.82 17.18
CA ILE A 140 -22.68 17.37 15.87
C ILE A 140 -22.33 15.88 15.98
N SER A 141 -23.09 15.01 15.31
CA SER A 141 -22.76 13.58 15.18
C SER A 141 -22.01 13.32 13.88
N LEU A 142 -20.84 12.69 13.98
CA LEU A 142 -20.00 12.33 12.83
C LEU A 142 -20.05 10.82 12.58
N ASN A 143 -20.80 10.41 11.56
CA ASN A 143 -20.89 9.01 11.14
C ASN A 143 -19.84 8.69 10.08
N MET A 144 -18.70 8.14 10.51
CA MET A 144 -17.63 7.71 9.60
C MET A 144 -17.82 6.26 9.14
N ILE A 145 -17.92 6.05 7.82
CA ILE A 145 -17.94 4.71 7.23
C ILE A 145 -16.56 4.36 6.69
N LEU A 146 -15.89 3.40 7.32
CA LEU A 146 -14.59 2.91 6.89
C LEU A 146 -14.70 2.00 5.67
N SER A 147 -13.80 2.18 4.70
CA SER A 147 -13.66 1.27 3.56
C SER A 147 -12.20 0.97 3.25
N TYR A 148 -11.93 -0.29 2.90
CA TYR A 148 -10.60 -0.80 2.56
C TYR A 148 -10.63 -1.39 1.16
N SER A 149 -9.52 -1.33 0.43
CA SER A 149 -9.43 -2.01 -0.86
C SER A 149 -8.06 -2.63 -1.11
N ILE A 150 -8.03 -3.85 -1.64
CA ILE A 150 -6.79 -4.53 -2.04
C ILE A 150 -6.78 -4.80 -3.55
N PRO A 151 -5.63 -4.68 -4.23
CA PRO A 151 -5.53 -5.05 -5.63
C PRO A 151 -5.63 -6.57 -5.81
N VAL A 152 -6.45 -6.98 -6.77
CA VAL A 152 -6.54 -8.33 -7.29
C VAL A 152 -6.10 -8.30 -8.75
N ILE A 153 -5.14 -9.15 -9.08
CA ILE A 153 -4.44 -9.13 -10.36
C ILE A 153 -4.50 -10.51 -10.99
N TYR A 154 -4.72 -10.56 -12.30
CA TYR A 154 -4.52 -11.76 -13.11
C TYR A 154 -3.57 -11.43 -14.25
N ARG A 155 -2.59 -12.29 -14.49
CA ARG A 155 -1.60 -12.14 -15.55
C ARG A 155 -1.74 -13.26 -16.56
N LYS A 156 -1.83 -12.89 -17.84
CA LYS A 156 -1.89 -13.82 -18.98
C LYS A 156 -0.74 -13.54 -19.93
N ASP A 157 0.12 -14.53 -20.17
CA ASP A 157 1.21 -14.46 -21.15
C ASP A 157 2.08 -13.19 -20.99
N VAL A 158 2.41 -12.83 -19.74
CA VAL A 158 3.26 -11.67 -19.45
C VAL A 158 4.62 -12.09 -18.90
N VAL A 159 5.62 -11.27 -19.18
CA VAL A 159 6.96 -11.37 -18.58
C VAL A 159 7.13 -10.30 -17.50
N ALA A 160 8.18 -10.43 -16.69
CA ALA A 160 8.56 -9.38 -15.74
C ALA A 160 8.79 -8.06 -16.48
N PRO A 161 8.31 -6.92 -15.95
CA PRO A 161 8.53 -5.63 -16.59
C PRO A 161 9.99 -5.17 -16.43
N GLU A 162 10.43 -4.28 -17.32
CA GLU A 162 11.66 -3.54 -17.10
C GLU A 162 11.36 -2.28 -16.29
N VAL A 163 12.27 -1.92 -15.40
CA VAL A 163 12.23 -0.65 -14.67
C VAL A 163 13.62 -0.03 -14.72
N ARG A 164 13.70 1.28 -14.90
CA ARG A 164 14.96 2.04 -14.91
C ARG A 164 14.86 3.19 -13.92
N ILE A 165 15.90 3.35 -13.10
CA ILE A 165 16.06 4.54 -12.26
C ILE A 165 16.69 5.65 -13.11
N MET A 166 15.91 6.67 -13.40
CA MET A 166 16.25 7.73 -14.34
C MET A 166 17.03 8.85 -13.67
N ALA A 167 16.57 9.30 -12.51
CA ALA A 167 17.16 10.38 -11.75
C ALA A 167 16.88 10.22 -10.25
N THR A 168 17.69 10.89 -9.44
CA THR A 168 17.39 11.12 -8.04
C THR A 168 17.96 12.46 -7.59
N LYS A 169 17.34 13.06 -6.58
CA LYS A 169 17.80 14.29 -5.94
C LYS A 169 17.33 14.36 -4.50
N LEU A 170 18.01 15.15 -3.69
CA LEU A 170 17.46 15.61 -2.43
C LEU A 170 16.42 16.70 -2.72
N SER A 171 15.27 16.61 -2.06
CA SER A 171 14.18 17.57 -2.17
C SER A 171 13.61 17.85 -0.78
N THR A 172 12.67 18.77 -0.70
CA THR A 172 11.89 19.06 0.50
C THR A 172 10.43 18.70 0.24
N ASP A 173 9.82 17.95 1.16
CA ASP A 173 8.39 17.63 1.09
C ASP A 173 7.52 18.84 1.49
N LEU A 174 6.20 18.67 1.42
CA LEU A 174 5.23 19.71 1.79
C LEU A 174 5.30 20.12 3.28
N ASN A 175 5.91 19.30 4.14
CA ASN A 175 6.06 19.55 5.56
C ASN A 175 7.43 20.15 5.92
N GLY A 176 8.28 20.43 4.92
CA GLY A 176 9.62 20.97 5.15
C GLY A 176 10.69 19.90 5.45
N ASN A 177 10.37 18.61 5.37
CA ASN A 177 11.33 17.54 5.62
C ASN A 177 12.17 17.25 4.38
N THR A 178 13.45 16.95 4.57
CA THR A 178 14.29 16.46 3.48
C THR A 178 13.86 15.05 3.07
N VAL A 179 13.66 14.86 1.76
CA VAL A 179 13.29 13.59 1.14
C VAL A 179 14.22 13.27 -0.03
N ILE A 180 14.28 12.00 -0.39
CA ILE A 180 14.98 11.54 -1.59
C ILE A 180 13.94 11.35 -2.69
N ALA A 181 13.90 12.27 -3.65
CA ALA A 181 13.05 12.15 -4.83
C ALA A 181 13.72 11.24 -5.87
N ILE A 182 12.96 10.31 -6.45
CA ILE A 182 13.44 9.32 -7.41
C ILE A 182 12.45 9.26 -8.58
N ASP A 183 12.99 9.36 -9.80
CA ASP A 183 12.23 9.18 -11.03
C ASP A 183 12.53 7.80 -11.63
N LEU A 184 11.47 7.07 -11.94
CA LEU A 184 11.49 5.70 -12.44
C LEU A 184 10.75 5.64 -13.77
N GLN A 185 11.28 4.87 -14.72
CA GLN A 185 10.60 4.54 -15.96
C GLN A 185 10.30 3.04 -15.99
N ARG A 186 9.07 2.64 -16.30
CA ARG A 186 8.62 1.25 -16.42
C ARG A 186 8.15 0.95 -17.83
N SER A 187 8.50 -0.22 -18.35
CA SER A 187 7.99 -0.76 -19.62
C SER A 187 7.50 -2.20 -19.49
N GLY A 188 6.74 -2.68 -20.48
CA GLY A 188 6.12 -4.02 -20.49
C GLY A 188 4.67 -4.05 -20.02
N SER A 189 4.05 -5.23 -20.07
CA SER A 189 2.61 -5.43 -19.85
C SER A 189 2.22 -5.88 -18.43
N ALA A 190 3.19 -6.08 -17.53
CA ALA A 190 2.98 -6.46 -16.13
C ALA A 190 3.39 -5.34 -15.16
N SER A 191 2.74 -5.27 -14.00
CA SER A 191 3.18 -4.38 -12.91
C SER A 191 4.51 -4.83 -12.32
N ALA A 192 5.34 -3.87 -11.93
CA ALA A 192 6.49 -4.11 -11.06
C ALA A 192 6.04 -4.07 -9.60
N LEU A 193 6.62 -4.91 -8.74
CA LEU A 193 6.42 -4.87 -7.30
C LEU A 193 7.74 -5.14 -6.61
N GLY A 194 8.15 -4.27 -5.69
CA GLY A 194 9.43 -4.42 -5.05
C GLY A 194 9.69 -3.47 -3.88
N LYS A 195 10.93 -3.52 -3.41
CA LYS A 195 11.48 -2.66 -2.38
C LYS A 195 12.40 -1.64 -3.03
N LEU A 196 12.09 -0.36 -2.82
CA LEU A 196 13.02 0.74 -3.09
C LEU A 196 13.91 0.95 -1.86
N GLN A 197 15.21 1.07 -2.07
CA GLN A 197 16.18 1.41 -1.05
C GLN A 197 17.16 2.46 -1.55
N ALA A 198 17.42 3.46 -0.72
CA ALA A 198 18.49 4.41 -0.94
C ALA A 198 19.60 4.16 0.10
N HIS A 199 20.82 4.00 -0.40
CA HIS A 199 22.03 3.93 0.40
C HIS A 199 22.86 5.18 0.16
N TRP A 200 23.36 5.77 1.24
CA TRP A 200 24.22 6.95 1.21
C TRP A 200 25.65 6.58 1.57
N GLN A 201 26.61 7.14 0.86
CA GLN A 201 28.03 7.10 1.17
C GLN A 201 28.56 8.55 1.16
N PRO A 202 28.82 9.16 2.33
CA PRO A 202 29.44 10.48 2.39
C PRO A 202 30.77 10.51 1.64
N LYS A 203 31.17 11.65 1.08
CA LYS A 203 32.47 11.81 0.43
C LYS A 203 33.61 11.43 1.39
N GLY A 204 34.45 10.50 0.96
CA GLY A 204 35.59 10.00 1.76
C GLY A 204 35.25 8.88 2.75
N ALA A 205 33.97 8.56 2.95
CA ALA A 205 33.58 7.38 3.73
C ALA A 205 33.75 6.10 2.88
N LYS A 206 34.07 4.97 3.52
CA LYS A 206 34.13 3.66 2.86
C LYS A 206 32.80 2.91 2.89
N GLU A 207 31.99 3.16 3.92
CA GLU A 207 30.78 2.38 4.19
C GLU A 207 29.52 3.00 3.59
N TRP A 208 28.66 2.14 3.06
CA TRP A 208 27.32 2.50 2.62
C TRP A 208 26.33 2.34 3.77
N GLN A 209 25.49 3.35 4.01
CA GLN A 209 24.42 3.29 5.00
C GLN A 209 23.05 3.32 4.32
N VAL A 210 22.15 2.44 4.72
CA VAL A 210 20.73 2.55 4.33
C VAL A 210 20.16 3.81 4.98
N VAL A 211 19.63 4.70 4.16
CA VAL A 211 19.08 5.99 4.61
C VAL A 211 17.60 6.16 4.31
N ALA A 212 17.05 5.41 3.34
CA ALA A 212 15.63 5.43 3.05
C ALA A 212 15.16 4.08 2.49
N THR A 213 13.90 3.74 2.74
CA THR A 213 13.29 2.52 2.17
C THR A 213 11.79 2.68 1.97
N ALA A 214 11.27 2.10 0.89
CA ALA A 214 9.85 1.83 0.71
C ALA A 214 9.68 0.36 0.31
N ASN A 215 8.93 -0.40 1.12
CA ASN A 215 8.57 -1.79 0.83
C ASN A 215 7.26 -1.82 0.02
N ASN A 216 7.06 -2.88 -0.76
CA ASN A 216 5.84 -3.11 -1.53
C ASN A 216 5.47 -1.96 -2.48
N TYR A 217 6.47 -1.24 -3.01
CA TYR A 217 6.27 -0.21 -4.00
C TYR A 217 5.94 -0.84 -5.34
N ALA A 218 4.80 -0.47 -5.91
CA ALA A 218 4.30 -1.02 -7.16
C ALA A 218 4.22 0.05 -8.25
N ILE A 219 4.59 -0.32 -9.49
CA ILE A 219 4.42 0.52 -10.68
C ILE A 219 3.56 -0.26 -11.68
N TYR A 220 2.37 0.24 -11.98
CA TYR A 220 1.37 -0.49 -12.78
C TYR A 220 1.50 -0.24 -14.29
N PRO A 221 0.91 -1.10 -15.14
CA PRO A 221 1.03 -0.99 -16.58
C PRO A 221 0.73 0.40 -17.16
N GLU A 222 -0.29 1.08 -16.64
CA GLU A 222 -0.69 2.41 -17.09
C GLU A 222 0.28 3.54 -16.68
N VAL A 223 1.18 3.28 -15.73
CA VAL A 223 2.19 4.24 -15.26
C VAL A 223 3.52 3.90 -15.92
N THR A 224 3.88 4.67 -16.95
CA THR A 224 5.17 4.55 -17.64
C THR A 224 6.28 5.31 -16.93
N ASN A 225 5.97 6.46 -16.33
CA ASN A 225 6.88 7.25 -15.52
C ASN A 225 6.30 7.39 -14.13
N ALA A 226 7.08 7.06 -13.11
CA ALA A 226 6.69 7.18 -11.72
C ALA A 226 7.71 8.05 -10.98
N SER A 227 7.20 8.89 -10.08
CA SER A 227 8.02 9.72 -9.18
C SER A 227 7.67 9.35 -7.75
N VAL A 228 8.68 9.17 -6.92
CA VAL A 228 8.51 8.76 -5.53
C VAL A 228 9.45 9.55 -4.63
N GLU A 229 8.92 9.97 -3.50
CA GLU A 229 9.68 10.61 -2.42
C GLU A 229 9.87 9.60 -1.29
N LEU A 230 11.13 9.29 -0.97
CA LEU A 230 11.46 8.45 0.17
C LEU A 230 11.85 9.31 1.36
N ASN A 231 11.14 9.10 2.47
CA ASN A 231 11.49 9.70 3.75
C ASN A 231 12.83 9.15 4.24
N ILE A 232 13.68 10.05 4.74
CA ILE A 232 14.92 9.67 5.40
C ILE A 232 14.57 8.97 6.73
N LEU A 233 15.19 7.83 6.98
CA LEU A 233 15.00 7.05 8.21
C LEU A 233 15.41 7.87 9.44
N ALA A 234 14.69 7.70 10.54
CA ALA A 234 14.98 8.39 11.79
C ALA A 234 16.45 8.20 12.21
N GLY A 235 17.09 9.31 12.61
CA GLY A 235 18.50 9.34 13.00
C GLY A 235 19.51 9.29 11.83
N LYS A 236 19.05 9.24 10.58
CA LYS A 236 19.91 9.36 9.39
C LYS A 236 19.93 10.80 8.90
N VAL A 237 21.09 11.24 8.44
CA VAL A 237 21.28 12.59 7.90
C VAL A 237 22.19 12.51 6.68
N LEU A 238 21.74 13.10 5.57
CA LEU A 238 22.53 13.26 4.36
C LEU A 238 23.11 14.68 4.38
N LYS A 239 24.32 14.81 4.96
CA LYS A 239 25.07 16.06 5.02
C LYS A 239 26.25 15.98 4.08
N GLY A 240 26.55 17.10 3.44
CA GLY A 240 27.69 17.20 2.55
C GLY A 240 27.46 16.51 1.21
N GLY A 241 28.49 16.54 0.36
CA GLY A 241 28.53 15.78 -0.87
C GLY A 241 28.83 14.31 -0.62
N GLY A 242 28.47 13.47 -1.57
CA GLY A 242 28.64 12.02 -1.47
C GLY A 242 27.92 11.29 -2.58
N GLN A 243 27.76 9.98 -2.43
CA GLN A 243 27.09 9.14 -3.42
C GLN A 243 25.81 8.56 -2.85
N LEU A 244 24.76 8.58 -3.68
CA LEU A 244 23.48 7.98 -3.41
C LEU A 244 23.26 6.80 -4.34
N ARG A 245 23.18 5.58 -3.79
CA ARG A 245 22.82 4.37 -4.53
C ARG A 245 21.36 4.05 -4.29
N VAL A 246 20.58 4.09 -5.37
CA VAL A 246 19.18 3.69 -5.38
C VAL A 246 19.07 2.30 -5.99
N THR A 247 18.38 1.40 -5.31
CA THR A 247 18.11 0.04 -5.77
C THR A 247 16.61 -0.24 -5.69
N TYR A 248 16.04 -0.82 -6.77
CA TYR A 248 14.69 -1.36 -6.79
C TYR A 248 14.76 -2.88 -6.96
N THR A 249 14.51 -3.61 -5.88
CA THR A 249 14.58 -5.07 -5.84
C THR A 249 13.18 -5.67 -5.82
N GLY A 250 12.91 -6.66 -6.67
CA GLY A 250 11.62 -7.33 -6.75
C GLY A 250 11.24 -8.05 -5.45
N GLN A 251 9.94 -8.05 -5.17
CA GLN A 251 9.33 -8.74 -4.03
C GLN A 251 8.22 -9.69 -4.52
N GLU A 252 7.81 -10.61 -3.64
CA GLU A 252 6.79 -11.63 -3.91
C GLU A 252 7.05 -12.45 -5.18
N GLU A 253 6.26 -12.30 -6.24
CA GLU A 253 6.47 -13.03 -7.48
C GLU A 253 7.78 -12.68 -8.20
N TYR A 254 8.42 -11.57 -7.81
CA TYR A 254 9.67 -11.08 -8.38
C TYR A 254 10.86 -11.25 -7.42
N ARG A 255 10.75 -12.16 -6.43
CA ARG A 255 11.89 -12.50 -5.58
C ARG A 255 13.10 -12.88 -6.44
N ASN A 256 14.29 -12.45 -6.01
CA ASN A 256 15.57 -12.63 -6.69
C ASN A 256 15.77 -11.81 -7.98
N LEU A 257 14.82 -10.95 -8.36
CA LEU A 257 15.01 -9.99 -9.45
C LEU A 257 15.47 -8.64 -8.90
N ILE A 258 16.53 -8.07 -9.47
CA ILE A 258 16.84 -6.64 -9.29
C ILE A 258 16.31 -5.94 -10.53
N PHE A 259 15.28 -5.11 -10.36
CA PHE A 259 14.72 -4.35 -11.48
C PHE A 259 15.69 -3.28 -11.97
N SER A 260 16.31 -2.52 -11.05
CA SER A 260 17.27 -1.48 -11.38
C SER A 260 18.16 -1.17 -10.18
N GLN A 261 19.41 -0.80 -10.45
CA GLN A 261 20.32 -0.20 -9.47
C GLN A 261 21.12 0.89 -10.14
N ARG A 262 21.22 2.07 -9.52
CA ARG A 262 22.03 3.18 -10.03
C ARG A 262 22.61 4.00 -8.89
N THR A 263 23.83 4.47 -9.09
CA THR A 263 24.52 5.38 -8.17
C THR A 263 24.61 6.77 -8.79
N PHE A 264 24.41 7.78 -7.97
CA PHE A 264 24.39 9.19 -8.34
C PHE A 264 25.31 9.96 -7.40
N ASP A 265 26.10 10.87 -7.94
CA ASP A 265 26.85 11.82 -7.13
C ASP A 265 25.91 12.95 -6.70
N ILE A 266 25.85 13.22 -5.40
CA ILE A 266 25.13 14.34 -4.81
C ILE A 266 26.17 15.38 -4.42
N ALA A 267 26.07 16.55 -5.06
CA ALA A 267 26.92 17.70 -4.74
C ALA A 267 26.44 18.39 -3.46
N ASN A 268 27.32 19.20 -2.88
CA ASN A 268 26.97 20.17 -1.84
C ASN A 268 26.05 21.26 -2.37
#